data_AF-A0A1Q9NJH0-F1
#
_entry.id   AF-A0A1Q9NJH0-F1
#
_cell.length_a   1.000
_cell.length_b   1.000
_cell.length_c   1.000
_cell.angle_alpha   90.00
_cell.angle_beta   90.00
_cell.angle_gamma   90.00
#
_symmetry.space_group_name_H-M   'P 1'
#
loop_
_entity.id
_entity.type
_entity.pdbx_description
1 polymer ?
#
loop_
_entity_poly.entity_id
_entity_poly.type
_entity_poly.pdbx_seq_one_letter_code
_entity_poly.pdbx_strand_id
1 'polypeptide(L)'
;MFEMLNITEMWIIEVIDKITELPKDKEIGVICYGAGESMAVTQMLIDRGFTNAENIEGGIIRYALDVDNSLLELFKKMASNKKYI
;
A
#
# COMPACT_ATOMS: atom_id res chain seq x y z
N MET A 1 13.48 -4.71 -10.80
CA MET A 1 12.79 -5.73 -9.99
C MET A 1 12.12 -4.97 -8.86
N PHE A 2 10.81 -4.75 -8.99
CA PHE A 2 10.00 -3.91 -8.10
C PHE A 2 9.76 -4.65 -6.78
N GLU A 3 10.04 -4.02 -5.64
CA GLU A 3 9.58 -4.53 -4.34
C GLU A 3 8.33 -3.75 -3.95
N MET A 4 7.16 -4.35 -4.15
CA MET A 4 5.92 -3.75 -3.66
C MET A 4 5.86 -3.85 -2.14
N LEU A 5 5.86 -2.69 -1.47
CA LEU A 5 5.52 -2.63 -0.07
C LEU A 5 4.00 -2.78 0.05
N ASN A 6 3.54 -3.99 0.35
CA ASN A 6 2.13 -4.28 0.43
C ASN A 6 1.54 -3.75 1.76
N ILE A 7 1.00 -2.53 1.73
CA ILE A 7 0.42 -1.86 2.91
C ILE A 7 -1.03 -2.34 3.18
N THR A 8 -1.52 -3.38 2.50
CA THR A 8 -2.92 -3.85 2.68
C THR A 8 -3.20 -4.57 4.01
N GLU A 9 -2.18 -5.02 4.73
CA GLU A 9 -2.30 -5.67 6.05
C GLU A 9 -1.58 -4.86 7.16
N MET A 10 -0.86 -3.79 6.79
CA MET A 10 -0.01 -3.03 7.70
C MET A 10 -0.66 -1.67 7.95
N TRP A 11 -1.17 -1.46 9.16
CA TRP A 11 -1.74 -0.17 9.53
C TRP A 11 -0.67 0.92 9.32
N ILE A 12 -1.08 2.14 8.91
CA ILE A 12 -0.19 3.30 8.72
C ILE A 12 0.82 3.48 9.87
N ILE A 13 0.40 3.12 11.09
CA ILE A 13 1.22 3.14 12.31
C ILE A 13 2.42 2.19 12.21
N GLU A 14 2.26 1.00 11.67
CA GLU A 14 3.35 0.00 11.53
C GLU A 14 4.35 0.38 10.43
N VAL A 15 3.94 1.15 9.41
CA VAL A 15 4.86 1.70 8.39
C VAL A 15 5.77 2.77 9.02
N ILE A 16 5.24 3.58 9.93
CA ILE A 16 6.02 4.60 10.65
C ILE A 16 7.11 3.94 11.50
N ASP A 17 6.79 2.84 12.16
CA ASP A 17 7.72 2.12 13.04
C ASP A 17 8.82 1.36 12.26
N LYS A 18 8.55 0.92 11.03
CA LYS A 18 9.49 0.14 10.20
C LYS A 18 10.19 0.94 9.11
N ILE A 19 10.01 2.26 9.08
CA ILE A 19 10.50 3.12 8.00
C ILE A 19 12.03 3.04 7.82
N THR A 20 12.77 2.79 8.88
CA THR A 20 14.24 2.67 8.84
C THR A 20 14.72 1.38 8.17
N GLU A 21 13.85 0.39 8.04
CA GLU A 21 14.15 -0.91 7.42
C GLU A 21 13.86 -0.91 5.91
N LEU A 22 13.26 0.16 5.39
CA LEU A 22 12.90 0.24 3.97
C LEU A 22 14.14 0.38 3.08
N PRO A 23 14.19 -0.36 1.95
CA PRO A 23 15.30 -0.27 1.01
C PRO A 23 15.32 1.11 0.35
N LYS A 24 16.45 1.81 0.47
CA LYS A 24 16.65 3.13 -0.15
C LYS A 24 17.02 3.08 -1.63
N ASP A 25 17.33 1.89 -2.15
CA ASP A 25 17.83 1.64 -3.49
C ASP A 25 16.80 0.99 -4.43
N LYS A 26 15.59 0.71 -3.95
CA LYS A 26 14.52 0.03 -4.73
C LYS A 26 13.25 0.85 -4.78
N GLU A 27 12.53 0.83 -5.88
CA GLU A 27 11.24 1.52 -6.00
C GLU A 27 10.25 1.03 -4.93
N ILE A 28 9.55 1.98 -4.30
CA ILE A 28 8.59 1.76 -3.22
C ILE A 28 7.21 2.21 -3.71
N GLY A 29 6.33 1.25 -4.01
CA GLY A 29 4.92 1.51 -4.22
C GLY A 29 4.18 1.60 -2.88
N VAL A 30 3.49 2.71 -2.63
CA VAL A 30 2.68 2.95 -1.42
C VAL A 30 1.21 2.87 -1.81
N ILE A 31 0.44 1.98 -1.17
CA ILE A 31 -0.93 1.68 -1.57
C ILE A 31 -1.87 1.60 -0.36
N CYS A 32 -3.05 2.22 -0.43
CA CYS A 32 -4.12 2.00 0.56
C CYS A 32 -5.42 1.57 -0.15
N TYR A 33 -6.58 1.67 0.51
CA TYR A 33 -7.86 1.27 -0.09
C TYR A 33 -8.18 2.06 -1.37
N GLY A 34 -8.15 3.40 -1.29
CA GLY A 34 -8.53 4.32 -2.39
C GLY A 34 -7.50 5.40 -2.72
N ALA A 35 -6.22 5.19 -2.38
CA ALA A 35 -5.07 6.09 -2.60
C ALA A 35 -4.98 7.39 -1.78
N GLY A 36 -5.98 7.71 -0.95
CA GLY A 36 -5.98 8.94 -0.15
C GLY A 36 -4.96 8.94 0.99
N GLU A 37 -5.05 7.95 1.89
CA GLU A 37 -4.19 7.87 3.07
C GLU A 37 -2.74 7.49 2.71
N SER A 38 -2.55 6.69 1.66
CA SER A 38 -1.21 6.35 1.15
C SER A 38 -0.47 7.58 0.63
N MET A 39 -1.17 8.61 0.12
CA MET A 39 -0.54 9.87 -0.27
C MET A 39 0.20 10.54 0.89
N ALA A 40 -0.39 10.55 2.08
CA ALA A 40 0.24 11.14 3.27
C ALA A 40 1.50 10.36 3.67
N VAL A 41 1.48 9.03 3.54
CA VAL A 41 2.64 8.16 3.79
C VAL A 41 3.73 8.37 2.74
N THR A 42 3.36 8.48 1.45
CA THR A 42 4.31 8.78 0.38
C THR A 42 5.01 10.12 0.63
N GLN A 43 4.26 11.16 1.00
CA GLN A 43 4.85 12.46 1.32
C GLN A 43 5.80 12.35 2.52
N MET A 44 5.40 11.62 3.56
CA MET A 44 6.24 11.38 4.73
C MET A 44 7.56 10.66 4.40
N LEU A 45 7.54 9.71 3.45
CA LEU A 45 8.74 9.03 2.96
C LEU A 45 9.65 9.98 2.19
N ILE A 46 9.07 10.81 1.31
CA ILE A 46 9.80 11.85 0.58
C ILE A 46 10.49 12.81 1.56
N ASP A 47 9.77 13.27 2.59
CA ASP A 47 10.32 14.16 3.63
C ASP A 47 11.46 13.50 4.44
N ARG A 48 11.52 12.17 4.48
CA ARG A 48 12.59 11.37 5.10
C ARG A 48 13.74 11.02 4.13
N GLY A 49 13.71 11.56 2.92
CA GLY A 49 14.77 11.41 1.93
C GLY A 49 14.65 10.18 1.04
N PHE A 50 13.48 9.52 0.99
CA PHE A 50 13.21 8.51 -0.02
C PHE A 50 12.87 9.21 -1.34
N THR A 51 13.70 9.01 -2.37
CA THR A 51 13.50 9.61 -3.71
C THR A 51 12.76 8.70 -4.68
N ASN A 52 12.38 7.52 -4.21
CA ASN A 52 11.93 6.37 -4.96
C ASN A 52 10.56 5.85 -4.46
N ALA A 53 9.81 6.69 -3.74
CA ALA A 53 8.49 6.35 -3.21
C ALA A 53 7.38 6.99 -4.04
N GLU A 54 6.41 6.17 -4.47
CA GLU A 54 5.29 6.61 -5.30
C GLU A 54 3.96 6.15 -4.71
N ASN A 55 2.95 7.01 -4.76
CA ASN A 55 1.58 6.67 -4.37
C ASN A 55 0.89 5.94 -5.54
N ILE A 56 0.39 4.73 -5.30
CA ILE A 56 -0.32 3.97 -6.32
C ILE A 56 -1.73 4.52 -6.49
N GLU A 57 -2.01 5.04 -7.69
CA GLU A 57 -3.29 5.64 -8.05
C GLU A 57 -4.46 4.64 -7.92
N GLY A 58 -5.58 5.10 -7.37
CA GLY A 58 -6.79 4.29 -7.21
C GLY A 58 -6.70 3.18 -6.15
N GLY A 59 -5.55 3.04 -5.48
CA GLY A 59 -5.35 2.13 -4.37
C GLY A 59 -5.49 0.65 -4.77
N ILE A 60 -5.69 -0.19 -3.77
CA ILE A 60 -5.80 -1.64 -3.97
C ILE A 60 -7.06 -2.02 -4.74
N ILE A 61 -8.11 -1.18 -4.73
CA ILE A 61 -9.31 -1.41 -5.55
C ILE A 61 -8.94 -1.39 -7.04
N ARG A 62 -8.26 -0.32 -7.48
CA ARG A 62 -7.88 -0.18 -8.89
C ARG A 62 -6.83 -1.20 -9.27
N TYR A 63 -5.86 -1.44 -8.40
CA TYR A 63 -4.85 -2.49 -8.61
C TYR A 63 -5.48 -3.87 -8.78
N ALA A 64 -6.49 -4.20 -7.97
CA ALA A 64 -7.20 -5.46 -8.10
C ALA A 64 -7.95 -5.58 -9.43
N LEU A 65 -8.52 -4.49 -9.96
CA LEU A 65 -9.24 -4.52 -11.24
C LEU A 65 -8.30 -4.61 -12.45
N ASP A 66 -7.21 -3.83 -12.41
CA ASP A 66 -6.37 -3.59 -13.59
C ASP A 66 -5.15 -4.50 -13.66
N VAL A 67 -4.63 -4.97 -12.51
CA VAL A 67 -3.36 -5.69 -12.41
C VAL A 67 -3.57 -7.12 -11.90
N ASP A 68 -4.22 -7.28 -10.75
CA ASP A 68 -4.41 -8.59 -10.11
C ASP A 68 -5.86 -8.83 -9.66
N ASN A 69 -6.65 -9.35 -10.60
CA ASN A 69 -8.06 -9.69 -10.38
C ASN A 69 -8.27 -10.81 -9.36
N SER A 70 -7.24 -11.55 -8.93
CA SER A 70 -7.40 -12.56 -7.88
C SER A 70 -7.69 -11.94 -6.51
N LEU A 71 -7.28 -10.69 -6.29
CA LEU A 71 -7.56 -9.93 -5.08
C LEU A 71 -9.05 -9.61 -4.92
N LEU A 72 -9.81 -9.54 -6.01
CA LEU A 72 -11.26 -9.36 -5.94
C LEU A 72 -11.96 -10.53 -5.23
N GLU A 73 -11.47 -11.76 -5.45
CA GLU A 73 -12.00 -12.95 -4.79
C GLU A 73 -11.62 -12.98 -3.30
N LEU A 74 -10.44 -12.45 -2.95
CA LEU A 74 -10.04 -12.25 -1.56
C LEU A 74 -10.98 -11.25 -0.87
N PHE A 75 -11.25 -10.10 -1.48
CA PHE A 75 -12.13 -9.07 -0.91
C PHE A 75 -13.58 -9.54 -0.78
N LYS A 76 -14.11 -10.29 -1.75
CA LYS A 76 -15.44 -10.92 -1.63
C LYS A 76 -15.53 -11.85 -0.43
N LYS A 77 -14.48 -12.65 -0.17
CA LYS A 77 -14.39 -13.54 0.99
C LYS A 77 -14.29 -12.78 2.31
N MET A 78 -13.53 -11.68 2.35
CA MET A 78 -13.44 -10.83 3.55
C MET A 78 -14.78 -10.15 3.85
N ALA A 79 -15.45 -9.56 2.86
CA ALA A 79 -16.74 -8.89 3.02
C ALA A 79 -17.89 -9.84 3.43
N SER A 80 -17.82 -11.10 3.02
CA SER A 80 -18.78 -12.14 3.43
C SER A 80 -18.51 -12.70 4.83
N ASN A 81 -17.35 -12.39 5.42
CA ASN A 81 -16.99 -12.78 6.77
C ASN A 81 -17.30 -11.60 7.72
N LYS A 82 -18.45 -11.67 8.43
CA LYS A 82 -18.99 -10.63 9.33
C LYS A 82 -18.10 -10.23 10.54
N LYS A 83 -16.81 -10.56 10.52
CA LYS A 83 -15.86 -10.33 11.61
C LYS A 83 -15.10 -9.00 11.47
N TYR A 84 -15.27 -8.28 10.36
CA TYR A 84 -14.53 -7.06 10.02
C TYR A 84 -15.43 -5.87 9.67
N ILE A 85 -16.72 -5.91 10.04
CA ILE A 85 -17.64 -4.76 10.06
C ILE A 85 -18.01 -4.42 11.49
#